data_AF-B9XJC4-F1
#
_entry.id   AF-B9XJC4-F1
#
_cell.length_a   1.000
_cell.length_b   1.000
_cell.length_c   1.000
_cell.angle_alpha   90.00
_cell.angle_beta   90.00
_cell.angle_gamma   90.00
#
_symmetry.space_group_name_H-M   'P 1'
#
loop_
_entity.id
_entity.type
_entity.pdbx_description
1 polymer ?
#
loop_
_entity_poly.entity_id
_entity_poly.type
_entity_poly.pdbx_seq_one_letter_code
_entity_poly.pdbx_strand_id
1 'polypeptide(L)'
;MIKGLLAFLLLAPGLAFGGDSDFYREVLSLNEKNASEFERISDVGMKGDVLRANQMMLKLADDSKNPAMAFLIANQMFQVDTAASYRLHKVAFDAHPDDKLTILEWAMEQHRAGKNSDAVQLYRSYLKLEPADEKCNALLADCLVRTGEYREAVKAWQAANHGGNHVAIDMAIFEIYGDLSPLMRRADLISKVKAGQTNLIEKLLFLDLNMDHDWWNTEADQEAARQDMQLAEKKLGPKDMRLKDLKCYMDLKTTEPTTARIKQKLSDAGLIIGDNGRLPADSQIASALISFVLDRHMESRQQLLDRFGKSLLERAKSKAGDVEALNALSFLTIGNSSEKLAEYDQYGWERYGDKRFAGSYLAGLLADKKINLNSPELKKAVTQFPEDAVIASLQLKCAGEKDTADMIAQAIKGEYRHLSGDSYTLKSLFANLDARLK
;
A
#
# COMPACT_ATOMS: atom_id res chain seq x y z
N MET A 1 -8.55 -22.54 4.79
CA MET A 1 -8.28 -22.24 3.37
C MET A 1 -7.03 -21.36 3.17
N ILE A 2 -6.22 -21.13 4.22
CA ILE A 2 -4.92 -20.42 4.18
C ILE A 2 -3.75 -21.40 3.92
N LYS A 3 -3.99 -22.47 3.16
CA LYS A 3 -2.92 -23.36 2.65
C LYS A 3 -2.39 -22.89 1.30
N GLY A 4 -2.98 -21.83 0.74
CA GLY A 4 -2.72 -21.34 -0.62
C GLY A 4 -1.75 -20.18 -0.74
N LEU A 5 -1.46 -19.41 0.33
CA LEU A 5 -0.58 -18.24 0.20
C LEU A 5 0.90 -18.60 0.01
N LEU A 6 1.35 -19.78 0.47
CA LEU A 6 2.70 -20.26 0.18
C LEU A 6 2.82 -21.16 -1.06
N ALA A 7 1.70 -21.68 -1.57
CA ALA A 7 1.68 -22.23 -2.92
C ALA A 7 1.80 -21.10 -3.99
N PHE A 8 1.62 -19.84 -3.60
CA PHE A 8 1.75 -18.67 -4.47
C PHE A 8 3.16 -18.06 -4.51
N LEU A 9 4.05 -18.49 -3.61
CA LEU A 9 5.48 -18.17 -3.63
C LEU A 9 6.33 -19.28 -4.26
N LEU A 10 5.69 -20.34 -4.75
CA LEU A 10 6.20 -21.12 -5.88
C LEU A 10 6.18 -20.17 -7.07
N LEU A 11 7.35 -19.67 -7.51
CA LEU A 11 7.58 -18.97 -8.78
C LEU A 11 6.27 -18.45 -9.40
N ALA A 12 5.87 -17.22 -9.06
CA ALA A 12 4.61 -16.64 -9.51
C ALA A 12 4.30 -17.11 -10.94
N PRO A 13 3.14 -17.78 -11.19
CA PRO A 13 2.85 -18.37 -12.50
C PRO A 13 2.80 -17.36 -13.67
N GLY A 14 3.04 -16.06 -13.41
CA GLY A 14 3.20 -14.98 -14.39
C GLY A 14 4.63 -14.72 -14.87
N LEU A 15 5.62 -15.47 -14.38
CA LEU A 15 6.95 -15.59 -14.98
C LEU A 15 7.13 -17.07 -15.37
N ALA A 16 6.48 -17.45 -16.46
CA ALA A 16 6.91 -18.61 -17.23
C ALA A 16 8.32 -18.31 -17.75
N PHE A 17 9.34 -18.50 -16.91
CA PHE A 17 10.72 -18.39 -17.29
C PHE A 17 11.00 -19.49 -18.31
N GLY A 18 10.81 -19.18 -19.59
CA GLY A 18 11.20 -20.02 -20.72
C GLY A 18 12.72 -20.09 -20.89
N GLY A 19 13.48 -20.18 -19.79
CA GLY A 19 14.93 -20.22 -19.80
C GLY A 19 15.45 -21.43 -19.04
N ASP A 20 15.97 -22.40 -19.77
CA ASP A 20 16.66 -23.57 -19.22
C ASP A 20 18.12 -23.22 -18.86
N SER A 21 18.32 -22.27 -17.94
CA SER A 21 19.67 -21.95 -17.44
C SER A 21 20.07 -22.92 -16.33
N ASP A 22 21.37 -23.25 -16.24
CA ASP A 22 21.87 -24.12 -15.16
C ASP A 22 21.59 -23.52 -13.78
N PHE A 23 21.67 -22.19 -13.65
CA PHE A 23 21.33 -21.46 -12.43
C PHE A 23 19.85 -21.65 -12.05
N TYR A 24 18.93 -21.53 -13.02
CA TYR A 24 17.51 -21.75 -12.75
C TYR A 24 17.21 -23.19 -12.31
N ARG A 25 17.84 -24.18 -12.96
CA ARG A 25 17.70 -25.59 -12.53
C ARG A 25 18.24 -25.81 -11.11
N GLU A 26 19.31 -25.13 -10.73
CA GLU A 26 19.85 -25.18 -9.38
C GLU A 26 18.89 -24.56 -8.36
N VAL A 27 18.31 -23.38 -8.65
CA VAL A 27 17.27 -22.75 -7.82
C VAL A 27 16.09 -23.70 -7.60
N LEU A 28 15.58 -24.32 -8.68
CA LEU A 28 14.49 -25.30 -8.60
C LEU A 28 14.88 -26.52 -7.74
N SER A 29 16.07 -27.08 -7.96
CA SER A 29 16.55 -28.23 -7.19
C SER A 29 16.69 -27.92 -5.70
N LEU A 30 17.18 -26.73 -5.36
CA LEU A 30 17.31 -26.27 -3.97
C LEU A 30 15.94 -26.04 -3.33
N ASN A 31 14.99 -25.47 -4.07
CA ASN A 31 13.61 -25.31 -3.60
C ASN A 31 13.00 -26.66 -3.22
N GLU A 32 13.08 -27.65 -4.12
CA GLU A 32 12.54 -28.99 -3.89
C GLU A 32 13.23 -29.69 -2.71
N LYS A 33 14.57 -29.64 -2.65
CA LYS A 33 15.35 -30.26 -1.57
C LYS A 33 15.04 -29.69 -0.18
N ASN A 34 14.64 -28.42 -0.10
CA ASN A 34 14.37 -27.71 1.15
C ASN A 34 12.87 -27.48 1.41
N ALA A 35 11.98 -28.09 0.61
CA ALA A 35 10.54 -27.86 0.68
C ALA A 35 9.96 -28.06 2.09
N SER A 36 10.37 -29.12 2.80
CA SER A 36 9.90 -29.39 4.17
C SER A 36 10.38 -28.35 5.18
N GLU A 37 11.58 -27.79 4.98
CA GLU A 37 12.11 -26.74 5.83
C GLU A 37 11.41 -25.40 5.55
N PHE A 38 11.10 -25.09 4.29
CA PHE A 38 10.26 -23.94 3.94
C PHE A 38 8.86 -24.06 4.52
N GLU A 39 8.23 -25.23 4.47
CA GLU A 39 6.94 -25.49 5.13
C GLU A 39 7.03 -25.25 6.65
N ARG A 40 8.11 -25.72 7.28
CA ARG A 40 8.35 -25.48 8.72
C ARG A 40 8.51 -24.00 9.05
N ILE A 41 9.26 -23.25 8.25
CA ILE A 41 9.47 -21.81 8.40
C ILE A 41 8.14 -21.06 8.22
N SER A 42 7.40 -21.41 7.17
CA SER A 42 6.07 -20.90 6.89
C SER A 42 5.14 -21.07 8.07
N ASP A 43 5.08 -22.27 8.64
CA ASP A 43 4.26 -22.57 9.80
C ASP A 43 4.61 -21.70 11.01
N VAL A 44 5.89 -21.37 11.21
CA VAL A 44 6.34 -20.45 12.26
C VAL A 44 5.83 -19.03 12.00
N GLY A 45 5.94 -18.55 10.76
CA GLY A 45 5.45 -17.24 10.35
C GLY A 45 3.92 -17.12 10.47
N MET A 46 3.19 -18.12 9.99
CA MET A 46 1.73 -18.19 10.06
C MET A 46 1.20 -18.25 11.51
N LYS A 47 1.97 -18.81 12.44
CA LYS A 47 1.65 -18.79 13.88
C LYS A 47 1.98 -17.44 14.55
N GLY A 48 2.35 -16.43 13.77
CA GLY A 48 2.59 -15.07 14.22
C GLY A 48 4.03 -14.78 14.66
N ASP A 49 4.98 -15.71 14.45
CA ASP A 49 6.41 -15.52 14.77
C ASP A 49 7.21 -15.24 13.48
N VAL A 50 6.78 -14.22 12.73
CA VAL A 50 7.37 -13.82 11.45
C VAL A 50 8.86 -13.47 11.60
N LEU A 51 9.25 -12.82 12.71
CA LEU A 51 10.64 -12.48 12.97
C LEU A 51 11.53 -13.72 13.06
N ARG A 52 11.07 -14.76 13.76
CA ARG A 52 11.80 -16.04 13.83
C ARG A 52 11.81 -16.76 12.49
N ALA A 53 10.68 -16.76 11.76
CA ALA A 53 10.62 -17.33 10.42
C ALA A 53 11.66 -16.68 9.50
N ASN A 54 11.77 -15.35 9.52
CA ASN A 54 12.78 -14.61 8.77
C ASN A 54 14.20 -14.99 9.19
N GLN A 55 14.48 -15.07 10.49
CA GLN A 55 15.80 -15.51 10.98
C GLN A 55 16.15 -16.91 10.50
N MET A 56 15.17 -17.82 10.43
CA MET A 56 15.35 -19.16 9.91
C MET A 56 15.67 -19.14 8.40
N MET A 57 14.98 -18.31 7.60
CA MET A 57 15.28 -18.10 6.18
C MET A 57 16.70 -17.56 5.96
N LEU A 58 17.08 -16.52 6.70
CA LEU A 58 18.42 -15.93 6.60
C LEU A 58 19.51 -16.93 6.99
N LYS A 59 19.26 -17.72 8.04
CA LYS A 59 20.18 -18.78 8.45
C LYS A 59 20.36 -19.84 7.35
N LEU A 60 19.31 -20.21 6.63
CA LEU A 60 19.44 -21.14 5.49
C LEU A 60 20.33 -20.57 4.39
N ALA A 61 20.17 -19.29 4.05
CA ALA A 61 21.06 -18.64 3.10
C ALA A 61 22.52 -18.66 3.58
N ASP A 62 22.77 -18.22 4.82
CA ASP A 62 24.11 -18.14 5.41
C ASP A 62 24.81 -19.50 5.53
N ASP A 63 24.08 -20.53 5.96
CA ASP A 63 24.61 -21.89 6.13
C ASP A 63 24.91 -22.54 4.78
N SER A 64 24.08 -22.29 3.75
CA SER A 64 24.26 -22.88 2.41
C SER A 64 25.47 -22.32 1.68
N LYS A 65 25.80 -21.03 1.88
CA LYS A 65 26.78 -20.25 1.09
C LYS A 65 26.60 -20.41 -0.42
N ASN A 66 25.38 -20.72 -0.86
CA ASN A 66 25.05 -21.00 -2.26
C ASN A 66 24.33 -19.79 -2.88
N PRO A 67 24.82 -19.22 -4.00
CA PRO A 67 24.17 -18.08 -4.66
C PRO A 67 22.72 -18.33 -5.10
N ALA A 68 22.38 -19.55 -5.54
CA ALA A 68 21.01 -19.94 -5.90
C ALA A 68 20.10 -20.02 -4.66
N MET A 69 20.62 -20.45 -3.50
CA MET A 69 19.88 -20.36 -2.24
C MET A 69 19.71 -18.90 -1.81
N ALA A 70 20.76 -18.07 -1.93
CA ALA A 70 20.66 -16.64 -1.62
C ALA A 70 19.58 -15.97 -2.49
N PHE A 71 19.55 -16.24 -3.80
CA PHE A 71 18.51 -15.79 -4.71
C PHE A 71 17.11 -16.22 -4.26
N LEU A 72 16.93 -17.52 -3.98
CA LEU A 72 15.65 -18.06 -3.55
C LEU A 72 15.14 -17.39 -2.27
N ILE A 73 16.01 -17.23 -1.27
CA ILE A 73 15.65 -16.57 0.00
C ILE A 73 15.37 -15.09 -0.23
N ALA A 74 16.15 -14.39 -1.06
CA ALA A 74 15.94 -12.97 -1.36
C ALA A 74 14.55 -12.70 -1.96
N ASN A 75 14.10 -13.53 -2.90
CA ASN A 75 12.74 -13.47 -3.47
C ASN A 75 11.61 -13.62 -2.45
N GLN A 76 11.89 -14.20 -1.27
CA GLN A 76 10.93 -14.30 -0.17
C GLN A 76 11.01 -13.11 0.80
N MET A 77 12.11 -12.35 0.77
CA MET A 77 12.43 -11.30 1.74
C MET A 77 12.10 -9.89 1.25
N PHE A 78 11.91 -9.64 -0.05
CA PHE A 78 11.77 -8.26 -0.57
C PHE A 78 10.61 -7.45 0.05
N GLN A 79 9.52 -8.10 0.47
CA GLN A 79 8.40 -7.45 1.18
C GLN A 79 8.51 -7.52 2.71
N VAL A 80 9.53 -8.16 3.26
CA VAL A 80 9.60 -8.49 4.69
C VAL A 80 10.86 -7.91 5.34
N ASP A 81 12.02 -8.08 4.70
CA ASP A 81 13.31 -7.50 5.07
C ASP A 81 14.02 -7.06 3.78
N THR A 82 13.70 -5.85 3.33
CA THR A 82 14.24 -5.26 2.09
C THR A 82 15.77 -5.19 2.11
N ALA A 83 16.37 -4.97 3.29
CA ALA A 83 17.82 -4.90 3.42
C ALA A 83 18.47 -6.28 3.27
N ALA A 84 17.85 -7.34 3.77
CA ALA A 84 18.33 -8.70 3.55
C ALA A 84 18.14 -9.15 2.10
N SER A 85 16.96 -8.87 1.50
CA SER A 85 16.68 -9.12 0.09
C SER A 85 17.75 -8.51 -0.82
N TYR A 86 18.00 -7.22 -0.64
CA TYR A 86 19.03 -6.48 -1.37
C TYR A 86 20.42 -7.14 -1.29
N ARG A 87 20.85 -7.52 -0.07
CA ARG A 87 22.17 -8.16 0.13
C ARG A 87 22.24 -9.52 -0.58
N LEU A 88 21.19 -10.34 -0.46
CA LEU A 88 21.17 -11.70 -0.98
C LEU A 88 21.02 -11.74 -2.51
N HIS A 89 20.19 -10.88 -3.09
CA HIS A 89 20.14 -10.69 -4.55
C HIS A 89 21.47 -10.20 -5.11
N LYS A 90 22.18 -9.33 -4.39
CA LYS A 90 23.53 -8.94 -4.79
C LYS A 90 24.49 -10.13 -4.84
N VAL A 91 24.43 -11.03 -3.86
CA VAL A 91 25.27 -12.25 -3.85
C VAL A 91 24.98 -13.11 -5.08
N ALA A 92 23.70 -13.29 -5.43
CA ALA A 92 23.31 -14.05 -6.61
C ALA A 92 23.79 -13.39 -7.91
N PHE A 93 23.60 -12.07 -8.05
CA PHE A 93 24.03 -11.30 -9.22
C PHE A 93 25.55 -11.29 -9.38
N ASP A 94 26.32 -11.10 -8.30
CA ASP A 94 27.79 -11.11 -8.37
C ASP A 94 28.34 -12.48 -8.82
N ALA A 95 27.65 -13.58 -8.47
CA ALA A 95 28.05 -14.94 -8.86
C ALA A 95 27.62 -15.30 -10.29
N HIS A 96 26.49 -14.78 -10.76
CA HIS A 96 25.92 -15.08 -12.07
C HIS A 96 25.47 -13.80 -12.79
N PRO A 97 26.37 -12.87 -13.15
CA PRO A 97 25.99 -11.54 -13.65
C PRO A 97 25.36 -11.53 -15.05
N ASP A 98 25.48 -12.63 -15.80
CA ASP A 98 24.94 -12.81 -17.14
C ASP A 98 23.65 -13.65 -17.16
N ASP A 99 23.20 -14.16 -16.00
CA ASP A 99 21.95 -14.91 -15.90
C ASP A 99 20.75 -13.95 -15.85
N LYS A 100 19.74 -14.18 -16.70
CA LYS A 100 18.60 -13.27 -16.82
C LYS A 100 17.82 -13.09 -15.52
N LEU A 101 17.77 -14.11 -14.65
CA LEU A 101 17.02 -14.05 -13.39
C LEU A 101 17.71 -13.12 -12.40
N THR A 102 19.03 -13.27 -12.26
CA THR A 102 19.81 -12.43 -11.35
C THR A 102 19.89 -10.99 -11.85
N ILE A 103 19.96 -10.77 -13.17
CA ILE A 103 19.90 -9.43 -13.77
C ILE A 103 18.56 -8.78 -13.44
N LEU A 104 17.43 -9.48 -13.64
CA LEU A 104 16.11 -8.92 -13.40
C LEU A 104 15.89 -8.57 -11.93
N GLU A 105 16.13 -9.51 -11.02
CA GLU A 105 15.91 -9.26 -9.59
C GLU A 105 16.85 -8.17 -9.08
N TRP A 106 18.10 -8.13 -9.57
CA TRP A 106 19.00 -7.03 -9.22
C TRP A 106 18.54 -5.69 -9.80
N ALA A 107 17.96 -5.66 -11.00
CA ALA A 107 17.35 -4.44 -11.55
C ALA A 107 16.22 -3.92 -10.63
N MET A 108 15.35 -4.83 -10.18
CA MET A 108 14.24 -4.52 -9.29
C MET A 108 14.71 -4.05 -7.90
N GLU A 109 15.75 -4.67 -7.33
CA GLU A 109 16.36 -4.20 -6.08
C GLU A 109 16.93 -2.78 -6.21
N GLN A 110 17.61 -2.49 -7.32
CA GLN A 110 18.13 -1.16 -7.59
C GLN A 110 16.99 -0.13 -7.78
N HIS A 111 15.89 -0.53 -8.40
CA HIS A 111 14.68 0.27 -8.58
C HIS A 111 14.01 0.58 -7.22
N ARG A 112 13.74 -0.44 -6.39
CA ARG A 112 13.22 -0.28 -5.02
C ARG A 112 14.12 0.60 -4.16
N ALA A 113 15.44 0.50 -4.33
CA ALA A 113 16.42 1.33 -3.64
C ALA A 113 16.52 2.79 -4.16
N GLY A 114 15.73 3.16 -5.18
CA GLY A 114 15.75 4.48 -5.81
C GLY A 114 16.97 4.74 -6.69
N LYS A 115 17.79 3.72 -6.97
CA LYS A 115 18.98 3.80 -7.84
C LYS A 115 18.57 3.64 -9.31
N ASN A 116 17.70 4.54 -9.77
CA ASN A 116 17.02 4.45 -11.07
C ASN A 116 18.01 4.34 -12.25
N SER A 117 19.13 5.09 -12.24
CA SER A 117 20.13 5.01 -13.30
C SER A 117 20.79 3.63 -13.41
N ASP A 118 21.04 2.96 -12.29
CA ASP A 118 21.60 1.61 -12.28
C ASP A 118 20.54 0.59 -12.76
N ALA A 119 19.30 0.75 -12.29
CA ALA A 119 18.16 -0.08 -12.71
C ALA A 119 17.91 0.01 -14.22
N VAL A 120 17.99 1.20 -14.83
CA VAL A 120 17.88 1.37 -16.30
C VAL A 120 18.88 0.49 -17.05
N GLN A 121 20.14 0.43 -16.60
CA GLN A 121 21.17 -0.36 -17.27
C GLN A 121 20.89 -1.87 -17.18
N LEU A 122 20.41 -2.33 -16.03
CA LEU A 122 20.08 -3.73 -15.78
C LEU A 122 18.81 -4.15 -16.54
N TYR A 123 17.74 -3.35 -16.49
CA TYR A 123 16.52 -3.61 -17.29
C TYR A 123 16.81 -3.64 -18.78
N ARG A 124 17.62 -2.72 -19.31
CA ARG A 124 18.06 -2.76 -20.71
C ARG A 124 18.86 -4.03 -21.04
N SER A 125 19.65 -4.54 -20.10
CA SER A 125 20.42 -5.78 -20.29
C SER A 125 19.51 -7.00 -20.28
N TYR A 126 18.55 -7.06 -19.35
CA TYR A 126 17.52 -8.10 -19.32
C TYR A 126 16.65 -8.10 -20.58
N LEU A 127 16.17 -6.94 -21.03
CA LEU A 127 15.31 -6.83 -22.22
C LEU A 127 16.04 -7.14 -23.53
N LYS A 128 17.38 -7.25 -23.56
CA LYS A 128 18.08 -7.84 -24.71
C LYS A 128 17.89 -9.35 -24.78
N LEU A 129 17.74 -9.99 -23.62
CA LEU A 129 17.51 -11.43 -23.48
C LEU A 129 16.03 -11.76 -23.61
N GLU A 130 15.16 -10.91 -23.07
CA GLU A 130 13.70 -11.07 -23.06
C GLU A 130 12.99 -9.81 -23.60
N PRO A 131 13.06 -9.51 -24.91
CA PRO A 131 12.54 -8.25 -25.47
C PRO A 131 11.02 -8.07 -25.33
N ALA A 132 10.30 -9.18 -25.18
CA ALA A 132 8.85 -9.20 -25.09
C ALA A 132 8.32 -9.09 -23.66
N ASP A 133 9.17 -8.93 -22.63
CA ASP A 133 8.69 -8.82 -21.26
C ASP A 133 8.04 -7.45 -21.01
N GLU A 134 6.71 -7.42 -21.01
CA GLU A 134 5.95 -6.18 -20.94
C GLU A 134 5.99 -5.54 -19.56
N LYS A 135 6.10 -6.36 -18.50
CA LYS A 135 6.25 -5.89 -17.12
C LYS A 135 7.56 -5.11 -16.98
N CYS A 136 8.65 -5.69 -17.49
CA CYS A 136 9.97 -5.07 -17.45
C CYS A 136 10.04 -3.79 -18.28
N ASN A 137 9.36 -3.73 -19.43
CA ASN A 137 9.24 -2.50 -20.21
C ASN A 137 8.52 -1.38 -19.43
N ALA A 138 7.48 -1.70 -18.64
CA ALA A 138 6.81 -0.72 -17.79
C ALA A 138 7.72 -0.22 -16.65
N LEU A 139 8.42 -1.12 -15.95
CA LEU A 139 9.36 -0.74 -14.89
C LEU A 139 10.54 0.09 -15.43
N LEU A 140 11.05 -0.24 -16.61
CA LEU A 140 12.04 0.56 -17.31
C LEU A 140 11.50 1.96 -17.62
N ALA A 141 10.24 2.08 -18.08
CA ALA A 141 9.62 3.37 -18.36
C ALA A 141 9.58 4.27 -17.12
N ASP A 142 9.24 3.73 -15.95
CA ASP A 142 9.30 4.47 -14.67
C ASP A 142 10.72 4.98 -14.37
N CYS A 143 11.72 4.09 -14.41
CA CYS A 143 13.11 4.47 -14.17
C CYS A 143 13.58 5.57 -15.15
N LEU A 144 13.21 5.49 -16.42
CA LEU A 144 13.55 6.48 -17.44
C LEU A 144 12.86 7.84 -17.20
N VAL A 145 11.61 7.86 -16.72
CA VAL A 145 10.96 9.10 -16.28
C VAL A 145 11.72 9.71 -15.10
N ARG A 146 12.22 8.88 -14.18
CA ARG A 146 12.98 9.32 -13.00
C ARG A 146 14.38 9.83 -13.34
N THR A 147 14.99 9.35 -14.43
CA THR A 147 16.29 9.84 -14.93
C THR A 147 16.18 10.98 -15.94
N GLY A 148 14.97 11.40 -16.32
CA GLY A 148 14.75 12.48 -17.29
C GLY A 148 14.83 12.05 -18.76
N GLU A 149 14.93 10.75 -19.04
CA GLU A 149 15.02 10.18 -20.40
C GLU A 149 13.62 10.01 -21.04
N TYR A 150 12.84 11.10 -21.11
CA TYR A 150 11.40 11.04 -21.41
C TYR A 150 11.03 10.40 -22.76
N ARG A 151 11.82 10.64 -23.81
CA ARG A 151 11.56 10.01 -25.13
C ARG A 151 11.71 8.49 -25.08
N GLU A 152 12.71 8.00 -24.35
CA GLU A 152 12.92 6.56 -24.18
C GLU A 152 11.89 5.97 -23.23
N ALA A 153 11.46 6.71 -22.20
CA ALA A 153 10.40 6.29 -21.31
C ALA A 153 9.08 6.02 -22.06
N VAL A 154 8.72 6.92 -22.99
CA VAL A 154 7.53 6.74 -23.86
C VAL A 154 7.66 5.47 -24.72
N LYS A 155 8.83 5.22 -25.31
CA LYS A 155 9.07 4.00 -26.12
C LYS A 155 8.95 2.73 -25.28
N ALA A 156 9.54 2.72 -24.09
CA ALA A 156 9.44 1.59 -23.16
C ALA A 156 7.98 1.35 -22.74
N TRP A 157 7.22 2.41 -22.42
CA TRP A 157 5.80 2.28 -22.10
C TRP A 157 4.96 1.74 -23.28
N GLN A 158 5.26 2.17 -24.50
CA GLN A 158 4.62 1.62 -25.70
C GLN A 158 4.94 0.13 -25.88
N ALA A 159 6.19 -0.28 -25.66
CA ALA A 159 6.62 -1.67 -25.70
C ALA A 159 5.97 -2.53 -24.60
N ALA A 160 5.65 -1.94 -23.45
CA ALA A 160 4.87 -2.60 -22.40
C ALA A 160 3.44 -2.96 -22.81
N ASN A 161 2.93 -2.43 -23.94
CA ASN A 161 1.61 -2.75 -24.48
C ASN A 161 0.52 -2.76 -23.39
N HIS A 162 0.45 -1.68 -22.59
CA HIS A 162 -0.38 -1.60 -21.38
C HIS A 162 -1.82 -2.10 -21.59
N GLY A 163 -2.44 -1.79 -22.73
CA GLY A 163 -3.82 -2.20 -23.01
C GLY A 163 -4.06 -3.72 -22.98
N GLY A 164 -3.04 -4.53 -23.32
CA GLY A 164 -3.10 -5.99 -23.22
C GLY A 164 -2.63 -6.57 -21.89
N ASN A 165 -1.87 -5.78 -21.10
CA ASN A 165 -1.06 -6.28 -19.99
C ASN A 165 -1.25 -5.52 -18.66
N HIS A 166 -2.26 -4.67 -18.53
CA HIS A 166 -2.45 -3.78 -17.38
C HIS A 166 -2.38 -4.50 -16.02
N VAL A 167 -3.04 -5.64 -15.83
CA VAL A 167 -3.00 -6.40 -14.56
C VAL A 167 -1.57 -6.81 -14.19
N ALA A 168 -0.80 -7.32 -15.16
CA ALA A 168 0.57 -7.76 -14.93
C ALA A 168 1.49 -6.56 -14.63
N ILE A 169 1.23 -5.41 -15.27
CA ILE A 169 1.95 -4.16 -15.00
C ILE A 169 1.61 -3.64 -13.60
N ASP A 170 0.34 -3.64 -13.20
CA ASP A 170 -0.10 -3.20 -11.86
C ASP A 170 0.59 -4.00 -10.75
N MET A 171 0.68 -5.32 -10.93
CA MET A 171 1.41 -6.22 -10.02
C MET A 171 2.91 -5.90 -9.99
N ALA A 172 3.55 -5.70 -11.15
CA ALA A 172 4.96 -5.34 -11.19
C ALA A 172 5.24 -3.99 -10.50
N ILE A 173 4.34 -3.02 -10.64
CA ILE A 173 4.42 -1.74 -9.92
C ILE A 173 4.25 -1.95 -8.41
N PHE A 174 3.33 -2.83 -7.99
CA PHE A 174 3.17 -3.21 -6.58
C PHE A 174 4.43 -3.82 -5.99
N GLU A 175 5.14 -4.65 -6.75
CA GLU A 175 6.40 -5.26 -6.29
C GLU A 175 7.51 -4.23 -6.04
N ILE A 176 7.45 -3.05 -6.67
CA ILE A 176 8.43 -1.96 -6.46
C ILE A 176 7.98 -1.01 -5.35
N TYR A 177 6.70 -0.63 -5.33
CA TYR A 177 6.20 0.48 -4.50
C TYR A 177 5.21 0.08 -3.41
N GLY A 178 4.75 -1.16 -3.40
CA GLY A 178 3.84 -1.68 -2.39
C GLY A 178 4.43 -1.61 -0.98
N ASP A 179 3.55 -1.60 0.00
CA ASP A 179 3.94 -1.65 1.40
C ASP A 179 4.67 -2.96 1.74
N LEU A 180 5.35 -2.95 2.88
CA LEU A 180 5.81 -4.20 3.50
C LEU A 180 4.62 -5.17 3.68
N SER A 181 4.93 -6.46 3.57
CA SER A 181 3.98 -7.54 3.79
C SER A 181 3.11 -7.26 5.03
N PRO A 182 1.78 -7.42 4.93
CA PRO A 182 0.89 -7.22 6.07
C PRO A 182 1.30 -8.10 7.26
N LEU A 183 1.87 -9.29 7.01
CA LEU A 183 2.38 -10.17 8.07
C LEU A 183 3.53 -9.54 8.86
N MET A 184 4.42 -8.80 8.20
CA MET A 184 5.52 -8.11 8.86
C MET A 184 5.03 -6.90 9.66
N ARG A 185 4.11 -6.10 9.09
CA ARG A 185 3.45 -5.00 9.81
C ARG A 185 2.71 -5.53 11.04
N ARG A 186 2.02 -6.67 10.91
CA ARG A 186 1.35 -7.37 12.01
C ARG A 186 2.33 -7.84 13.08
N ALA A 187 3.44 -8.47 12.71
CA ALA A 187 4.44 -8.95 13.66
C ALA A 187 5.07 -7.82 14.50
N ASP A 188 5.35 -6.67 13.88
CA ASP A 188 5.81 -5.47 14.59
C ASP A 188 4.76 -4.98 15.61
N LEU A 189 3.49 -4.92 15.22
CA LEU A 189 2.39 -4.53 16.11
C LEU A 189 2.23 -5.51 17.28
N ILE A 190 2.24 -6.82 17.02
CA ILE A 190 2.17 -7.86 18.06
C ILE A 190 3.32 -7.69 19.06
N SER A 191 4.54 -7.49 18.58
CA SER A 191 5.72 -7.29 19.43
C SER A 191 5.54 -6.09 20.36
N LYS A 192 5.11 -4.94 19.82
CA LYS A 192 4.86 -3.71 20.59
C LYS A 192 3.72 -3.86 21.59
N VAL A 193 2.62 -4.53 21.22
CA VAL A 193 1.49 -4.82 22.13
C VAL A 193 1.92 -5.76 23.26
N LYS A 194 2.69 -6.81 22.95
CA LYS A 194 3.25 -7.72 23.95
C LYS A 194 4.15 -6.98 24.94
N ALA A 195 4.96 -6.03 24.44
CA ALA A 195 5.81 -5.14 25.24
C ALA A 195 5.05 -4.07 26.05
N GLY A 196 3.71 -4.00 25.94
CA GLY A 196 2.87 -3.15 26.78
C GLY A 196 2.29 -1.92 26.10
N GLN A 197 2.55 -1.70 24.79
CA GLN A 197 1.94 -0.61 24.03
C GLN A 197 0.49 -0.95 23.66
N THR A 198 -0.40 -0.97 24.65
CA THR A 198 -1.79 -1.39 24.48
C THR A 198 -2.61 -0.45 23.60
N ASN A 199 -2.14 0.78 23.35
CA ASN A 199 -2.73 1.73 22.41
C ASN A 199 -2.61 1.32 20.93
N LEU A 200 -1.87 0.24 20.62
CA LEU A 200 -1.72 -0.29 19.25
C LEU A 200 -2.65 -1.47 18.95
N ILE A 201 -3.49 -1.88 19.90
CA ILE A 201 -4.38 -3.05 19.74
C ILE A 201 -5.41 -2.83 18.63
N GLU A 202 -5.97 -1.62 18.53
CA GLU A 202 -6.92 -1.28 17.47
C GLU A 202 -6.26 -1.31 16.10
N LYS A 203 -5.04 -0.79 16.00
CA LYS A 203 -4.27 -0.85 14.75
C LYS A 203 -3.95 -2.30 14.34
N LEU A 204 -3.63 -3.16 15.30
CA LEU A 204 -3.41 -4.59 15.06
C LEU A 204 -4.68 -5.27 14.51
N LEU A 205 -5.79 -5.18 15.23
CA LEU A 205 -7.04 -5.80 14.80
C LEU A 205 -7.63 -5.15 13.54
N PHE A 206 -7.40 -3.86 13.32
CA PHE A 206 -7.78 -3.20 12.07
C PHE A 206 -7.02 -3.79 10.88
N LEU A 207 -5.71 -4.05 11.03
CA LEU A 207 -4.91 -4.72 10.02
C LEU A 207 -5.43 -6.14 9.74
N ASP A 208 -5.71 -6.93 10.78
CA ASP A 208 -6.22 -8.30 10.60
C ASP A 208 -7.56 -8.33 9.84
N LEU A 209 -8.41 -7.32 10.05
CA LEU A 209 -9.74 -7.22 9.44
C LEU A 209 -9.75 -6.52 8.08
N ASN A 210 -8.60 -5.98 7.64
CA ASN A 210 -8.42 -5.27 6.38
C ASN A 210 -7.03 -5.57 5.81
N MET A 211 -6.67 -6.84 5.76
CA MET A 211 -5.37 -7.32 5.30
C MET A 211 -5.25 -7.09 3.79
N ASP A 212 -4.33 -6.23 3.38
CA ASP A 212 -4.07 -5.91 1.99
C ASP A 212 -3.23 -7.00 1.29
N HIS A 213 -3.63 -7.35 0.06
CA HIS A 213 -2.90 -8.28 -0.81
C HIS A 213 -2.22 -7.57 -1.97
N ASP A 214 -2.85 -6.51 -2.46
CA ASP A 214 -2.39 -5.62 -3.50
C ASP A 214 -2.99 -4.22 -3.26
N TRP A 215 -2.84 -3.33 -4.24
CA TRP A 215 -3.33 -1.94 -4.17
C TRP A 215 -4.84 -1.81 -3.90
N TRP A 216 -5.67 -2.79 -4.28
CA TRP A 216 -7.13 -2.66 -4.31
C TRP A 216 -7.83 -3.64 -3.37
N ASN A 217 -7.21 -4.78 -3.13
CA ASN A 217 -7.83 -5.91 -2.49
C ASN A 217 -7.43 -5.99 -1.03
N THR A 218 -8.44 -5.92 -0.15
CA THR A 218 -8.30 -6.18 1.27
C THR A 218 -9.32 -7.24 1.69
N GLU A 219 -8.91 -8.14 2.59
CA GLU A 219 -9.80 -9.14 3.18
C GLU A 219 -9.58 -9.27 4.68
N ALA A 220 -10.52 -9.90 5.38
CA ALA A 220 -10.34 -10.20 6.80
C ALA A 220 -9.63 -11.55 6.98
N ASP A 221 -8.45 -11.55 7.60
CA ASP A 221 -7.84 -12.77 8.13
C ASP A 221 -8.51 -13.14 9.47
N GLN A 222 -9.52 -13.99 9.37
CA GLN A 222 -10.33 -14.40 10.53
C GLN A 222 -9.53 -15.19 11.57
N GLU A 223 -8.46 -15.88 11.19
CA GLU A 223 -7.63 -16.62 12.14
C GLU A 223 -6.72 -15.65 12.90
N ALA A 224 -6.05 -14.76 12.19
CA ALA A 224 -5.24 -13.70 12.79
C ALA A 224 -6.07 -12.83 13.75
N ALA A 225 -7.24 -12.35 13.29
CA ALA A 225 -8.13 -11.52 14.10
C ALA A 225 -8.61 -12.25 15.37
N ARG A 226 -8.90 -13.56 15.29
CA ARG A 226 -9.27 -14.36 16.47
C ARG A 226 -8.12 -14.48 17.47
N GLN A 227 -6.90 -14.72 17.00
CA GLN A 227 -5.72 -14.83 17.86
C GLN A 227 -5.41 -13.49 18.54
N ASP A 228 -5.43 -12.40 17.79
CA ASP A 228 -5.11 -11.08 18.32
C ASP A 228 -6.24 -10.48 19.16
N MET A 229 -7.48 -10.93 18.96
CA MET A 229 -8.57 -10.65 19.91
C MET A 229 -8.30 -11.28 21.28
N GLN A 230 -7.77 -12.51 21.36
CA GLN A 230 -7.39 -13.11 22.65
C GLN A 230 -6.27 -12.32 23.33
N LEU A 231 -5.32 -11.81 22.55
CA LEU A 231 -4.28 -10.91 23.06
C LEU A 231 -4.89 -9.61 23.60
N ALA A 232 -5.85 -9.02 22.86
CA ALA A 232 -6.58 -7.82 23.28
C ALA A 232 -7.34 -8.04 24.58
N GLU A 233 -8.08 -9.16 24.72
CA GLU A 233 -8.81 -9.53 25.93
C GLU A 233 -7.88 -9.60 27.15
N LYS A 234 -6.71 -10.22 26.99
CA LYS A 234 -5.70 -10.33 28.05
C LYS A 234 -5.11 -8.98 28.45
N LYS A 235 -4.96 -8.04 27.51
CA LYS A 235 -4.27 -6.76 27.72
C LYS A 235 -5.18 -5.62 28.19
N LEU A 236 -6.44 -5.58 27.73
CA LEU A 236 -7.41 -4.53 28.04
C LEU A 236 -8.29 -4.90 29.24
N GLY A 237 -8.54 -6.20 29.45
CA GLY A 237 -9.46 -6.68 30.46
C GLY A 237 -10.94 -6.60 30.03
N PRO A 238 -11.83 -7.36 30.69
CA PRO A 238 -13.18 -7.63 30.19
C PRO A 238 -14.16 -6.44 30.26
N LYS A 239 -13.81 -5.39 31.01
CA LYS A 239 -14.65 -4.18 31.18
C LYS A 239 -14.19 -3.00 30.33
N ASP A 240 -13.08 -3.15 29.58
CA ASP A 240 -12.60 -2.08 28.73
C ASP A 240 -13.54 -1.87 27.55
N MET A 241 -14.01 -0.64 27.38
CA MET A 241 -14.93 -0.27 26.30
C MET A 241 -14.30 -0.46 24.92
N ARG A 242 -12.97 -0.32 24.80
CA ARG A 242 -12.23 -0.55 23.55
C ARG A 242 -12.39 -2.00 23.09
N LEU A 243 -12.36 -2.95 24.03
CA LEU A 243 -12.59 -4.36 23.74
C LEU A 243 -14.01 -4.61 23.23
N LYS A 244 -15.02 -3.93 23.78
CA LYS A 244 -16.41 -4.00 23.28
C LYS A 244 -16.50 -3.49 21.83
N ASP A 245 -15.80 -2.40 21.52
CA ASP A 245 -15.77 -1.81 20.18
C ASP A 245 -15.16 -2.77 19.16
N LEU A 246 -14.01 -3.35 19.52
CA LEU A 246 -13.28 -4.29 18.68
C LEU A 246 -14.07 -5.56 18.39
N LYS A 247 -14.75 -6.11 19.40
CA LYS A 247 -15.62 -7.29 19.21
C LYS A 247 -16.78 -7.00 18.26
N CYS A 248 -17.40 -5.82 18.38
CA CYS A 248 -18.47 -5.42 17.47
C CYS A 248 -17.93 -5.26 16.04
N TYR A 249 -16.79 -4.58 15.87
CA TYR A 249 -16.19 -4.37 14.55
C TYR A 249 -15.77 -5.68 13.87
N MET A 250 -15.09 -6.57 14.59
CA MET A 250 -14.70 -7.88 14.10
C MET A 250 -15.92 -8.68 13.64
N ASP A 251 -16.95 -8.78 14.47
CA ASP A 251 -18.18 -9.50 14.16
C ASP A 251 -18.90 -8.93 12.93
N LEU A 252 -18.88 -7.61 12.71
CA LEU A 252 -19.42 -7.01 11.49
C LEU A 252 -18.58 -7.30 10.23
N LYS A 253 -17.26 -7.46 10.37
CA LYS A 253 -16.34 -7.71 9.24
C LYS A 253 -16.20 -9.18 8.88
N THR A 254 -16.41 -10.09 9.83
CA THR A 254 -16.25 -11.54 9.63
C THR A 254 -17.58 -12.26 9.41
N THR A 255 -18.71 -11.54 9.45
CA THR A 255 -20.02 -12.10 9.14
C THR A 255 -20.64 -11.36 7.95
N GLU A 256 -21.60 -11.97 7.25
CA GLU A 256 -22.45 -11.29 6.25
C GLU A 256 -23.85 -10.99 6.84
N PRO A 257 -23.96 -10.07 7.82
CA PRO A 257 -25.22 -9.78 8.46
C PRO A 257 -26.11 -8.95 7.54
N THR A 258 -27.42 -9.21 7.60
CA THR A 258 -28.42 -8.31 7.00
C THR A 258 -28.33 -6.91 7.63
N THR A 259 -28.77 -5.88 6.90
CA THR A 259 -28.84 -4.49 7.41
C THR A 259 -29.52 -4.39 8.77
N ALA A 260 -30.61 -5.13 8.99
CA ALA A 260 -31.31 -5.18 10.27
C ALA A 260 -30.43 -5.74 11.40
N ARG A 261 -29.68 -6.81 11.12
CA ARG A 261 -28.79 -7.44 12.10
C ARG A 261 -27.59 -6.57 12.43
N ILE A 262 -27.05 -5.84 11.45
CA ILE A 262 -26.01 -4.83 11.66
C ILE A 262 -26.53 -3.74 12.59
N LYS A 263 -27.69 -3.16 12.27
CA LYS A 263 -28.30 -2.09 13.06
C LYS A 263 -28.49 -2.51 14.51
N GLN A 264 -28.97 -3.74 14.73
CA GLN A 264 -29.11 -4.32 16.05
C GLN A 264 -27.76 -4.45 16.77
N LYS A 265 -26.74 -5.04 16.13
CA LYS A 265 -25.41 -5.22 16.73
C LYS A 265 -24.77 -3.89 17.12
N LEU A 266 -24.84 -2.89 16.26
CA LEU A 266 -24.36 -1.53 16.54
C LEU A 266 -25.13 -0.90 17.71
N SER A 267 -26.46 -1.03 17.73
CA SER A 267 -27.29 -0.52 18.83
C SER A 267 -26.98 -1.21 20.17
N ASP A 268 -26.85 -2.54 20.20
CA ASP A 268 -26.47 -3.32 21.38
C ASP A 268 -25.07 -2.94 21.89
N ALA A 269 -24.16 -2.64 20.95
CA ALA A 269 -22.83 -2.14 21.27
C ALA A 269 -22.86 -0.70 21.81
N GLY A 270 -23.92 0.06 21.52
CA GLY A 270 -24.02 1.49 21.78
C GLY A 270 -23.18 2.32 20.81
N LEU A 271 -22.94 1.81 19.60
CA LEU A 271 -22.06 2.41 18.61
C LEU A 271 -22.83 3.03 17.46
N ILE A 272 -22.54 4.30 17.17
CA ILE A 272 -22.94 5.10 16.00
C ILE A 272 -24.44 5.28 15.77
N ILE A 273 -25.22 4.20 15.79
CA ILE A 273 -26.67 4.17 15.54
C ILE A 273 -27.47 4.61 16.77
N GLY A 274 -28.51 5.40 16.51
CA GLY A 274 -29.47 5.84 17.53
C GLY A 274 -29.00 7.05 18.32
N ASP A 275 -29.92 7.71 19.02
CA ASP A 275 -29.68 9.03 19.63
C ASP A 275 -28.58 9.04 20.70
N ASN A 276 -28.33 7.88 21.33
CA ASN A 276 -27.29 7.70 22.35
C ASN A 276 -26.07 6.92 21.83
N GLY A 277 -25.97 6.67 20.52
CA GLY A 277 -24.83 5.99 19.93
C GLY A 277 -23.56 6.83 20.09
N ARG A 278 -22.44 6.20 20.45
CA ARG A 278 -21.12 6.85 20.53
C ARG A 278 -20.19 6.42 19.40
N LEU A 279 -19.14 7.20 19.19
CA LEU A 279 -18.01 6.74 18.39
C LEU A 279 -17.17 5.71 19.15
N PRO A 280 -16.54 4.76 18.45
CA PRO A 280 -15.42 3.99 18.99
C PRO A 280 -14.32 4.90 19.55
N ALA A 281 -13.53 4.39 20.49
CA ALA A 281 -12.40 5.14 21.04
C ALA A 281 -11.35 5.46 19.96
N ASP A 282 -11.03 4.48 19.12
CA ASP A 282 -10.12 4.62 17.99
C ASP A 282 -10.84 5.20 16.77
N SER A 283 -10.24 6.22 16.16
CA SER A 283 -10.86 6.98 15.08
C SER A 283 -10.75 6.30 13.71
N GLN A 284 -9.83 5.35 13.53
CA GLN A 284 -9.77 4.52 12.32
C GLN A 284 -10.95 3.54 12.29
N ILE A 285 -11.23 2.88 13.42
CA ILE A 285 -12.43 2.04 13.58
C ILE A 285 -13.70 2.89 13.47
N ALA A 286 -13.71 4.08 14.08
CA ALA A 286 -14.84 5.00 13.97
C ALA A 286 -15.14 5.36 12.50
N SER A 287 -14.10 5.70 11.73
CA SER A 287 -14.24 6.01 10.29
C SER A 287 -14.79 4.81 9.51
N ALA A 288 -14.26 3.61 9.75
CA ALA A 288 -14.73 2.40 9.06
C ALA A 288 -16.20 2.10 9.35
N LEU A 289 -16.63 2.23 10.60
CA LEU A 289 -18.04 2.03 10.96
C LEU A 289 -18.95 3.15 10.44
N ILE A 290 -18.49 4.41 10.39
CA ILE A 290 -19.22 5.51 9.76
C ILE A 290 -19.48 5.19 8.28
N SER A 291 -18.45 4.79 7.52
CA SER A 291 -18.61 4.40 6.11
C SER A 291 -19.58 3.22 5.99
N PHE A 292 -19.44 2.19 6.84
CA PHE A 292 -20.30 1.02 6.83
C PHE A 292 -21.79 1.34 7.02
N VAL A 293 -22.10 2.31 7.88
CA VAL A 293 -23.45 2.82 8.17
C VAL A 293 -24.00 3.64 7.00
N LEU A 294 -23.17 4.49 6.39
CA LEU A 294 -23.56 5.34 5.26
C LEU A 294 -23.79 4.54 3.97
N ASP A 295 -22.92 3.59 3.66
CA ASP A 295 -23.00 2.74 2.45
C ASP A 295 -24.27 1.87 2.44
N ARG A 296 -24.85 1.63 3.62
CA ARG A 296 -26.10 0.88 3.79
C ARG A 296 -27.30 1.78 4.12
N HIS A 297 -27.13 3.09 4.01
CA HIS A 297 -28.18 4.09 4.22
C HIS A 297 -28.90 3.97 5.59
N MET A 298 -28.18 3.56 6.64
CA MET A 298 -28.78 3.40 7.97
C MET A 298 -28.94 4.72 8.73
N GLU A 299 -28.05 5.67 8.45
CA GLU A 299 -28.08 7.06 8.91
C GLU A 299 -27.65 7.94 7.72
N SER A 300 -27.99 9.22 7.75
CA SER A 300 -27.49 10.19 6.76
C SER A 300 -26.20 10.85 7.23
N ARG A 301 -25.43 11.38 6.26
CA ARG A 301 -24.19 12.12 6.54
C ARG A 301 -24.43 13.30 7.48
N GLN A 302 -25.51 14.06 7.27
CA GLN A 302 -25.86 15.21 8.11
C GLN A 302 -26.16 14.79 9.56
N GLN A 303 -26.94 13.71 9.75
CA GLN A 303 -27.24 13.20 11.10
C GLN A 303 -25.98 12.78 11.87
N LEU A 304 -25.05 12.11 11.20
CA LEU A 304 -23.78 11.72 11.80
C LEU A 304 -22.89 12.94 12.09
N LEU A 305 -22.88 13.93 11.20
CA LEU A 305 -22.14 15.18 11.41
C LEU A 305 -22.69 15.96 12.62
N ASP A 306 -24.01 16.09 12.74
CA ASP A 306 -24.65 16.77 13.86
C ASP A 306 -24.34 16.08 15.19
N ARG A 307 -24.35 14.74 15.20
CA ARG A 307 -24.11 13.94 16.41
C ARG A 307 -22.64 13.92 16.82
N PHE A 308 -21.73 13.80 15.85
CA PHE A 308 -20.34 13.46 16.12
C PHE A 308 -19.32 14.53 15.73
N GLY A 309 -19.70 15.53 14.95
CA GLY A 309 -18.78 16.52 14.38
C GLY A 309 -17.95 17.24 15.44
N LYS A 310 -18.58 17.68 16.53
CA LYS A 310 -17.88 18.32 17.66
C LYS A 310 -16.86 17.38 18.32
N SER A 311 -17.24 16.12 18.59
CA SER A 311 -16.35 15.16 19.24
C SER A 311 -15.15 14.79 18.35
N LEU A 312 -15.36 14.62 17.05
CA LEU A 312 -14.28 14.39 16.08
C LEU A 312 -13.32 15.58 16.02
N LEU A 313 -13.84 16.81 16.01
CA LEU A 313 -13.02 18.01 16.03
C LEU A 313 -12.20 18.12 17.32
N GLU A 314 -12.79 17.79 18.48
CA GLU A 314 -12.09 17.80 19.77
C GLU A 314 -10.95 16.77 19.80
N ARG A 315 -11.15 15.56 19.27
CA ARG A 315 -10.09 14.55 19.12
C ARG A 315 -8.97 15.07 18.21
N ALA A 316 -9.35 15.59 17.03
CA ALA A 316 -8.43 16.13 16.04
C ALA A 316 -7.63 17.33 16.56
N LYS A 317 -8.18 18.16 17.44
CA LYS A 317 -7.49 19.33 18.02
C LYS A 317 -6.82 19.02 19.37
N SER A 318 -6.89 17.79 19.84
CA SER A 318 -6.23 17.39 21.09
C SER A 318 -4.71 17.55 21.02
N LYS A 319 -4.04 17.59 22.18
CA LYS A 319 -2.57 17.71 22.24
C LYS A 319 -1.87 16.55 21.53
N ALA A 320 -2.38 15.33 21.70
CA ALA A 320 -1.86 14.14 21.03
C ALA A 320 -2.11 14.21 19.51
N GLY A 321 -3.20 14.84 19.11
CA GLY A 321 -3.68 14.86 17.73
C GLY A 321 -4.33 13.54 17.34
N ASP A 322 -5.30 13.62 16.44
CA ASP A 322 -5.99 12.47 15.88
C ASP A 322 -6.36 12.78 14.42
N VAL A 323 -5.46 12.39 13.52
CA VAL A 323 -5.59 12.67 12.09
C VAL A 323 -6.76 11.90 11.47
N GLU A 324 -7.07 10.71 11.98
CA GLU A 324 -8.19 9.92 11.47
C GLU A 324 -9.54 10.48 11.95
N ALA A 325 -9.61 11.08 13.13
CA ALA A 325 -10.80 11.82 13.55
C ALA A 325 -11.07 13.02 12.63
N LEU A 326 -10.02 13.74 12.24
CA LEU A 326 -10.15 14.85 11.30
C LEU A 326 -10.56 14.35 9.91
N ASN A 327 -10.00 13.25 9.44
CA ASN A 327 -10.36 12.64 8.17
C ASN A 327 -11.85 12.22 8.15
N ALA A 328 -12.33 11.57 9.21
CA ALA A 328 -13.74 11.22 9.37
C ALA A 328 -14.64 12.47 9.42
N LEU A 329 -14.20 13.55 10.09
CA LEU A 329 -14.92 14.82 10.12
C LEU A 329 -15.00 15.48 8.74
N SER A 330 -13.89 15.56 8.01
CA SER A 330 -13.86 16.07 6.63
C SER A 330 -14.81 15.27 5.76
N PHE A 331 -14.76 13.93 5.82
CA PHE A 331 -15.66 13.05 5.07
C PHE A 331 -17.15 13.30 5.36
N LEU A 332 -17.52 13.53 6.63
CA LEU A 332 -18.89 13.88 7.01
C LEU A 332 -19.28 15.31 6.60
N THR A 333 -18.31 16.19 6.34
CA THR A 333 -18.56 17.58 5.95
C THR A 333 -18.78 17.74 4.43
N ILE A 334 -18.32 16.77 3.63
CA ILE A 334 -18.50 16.76 2.16
C ILE A 334 -19.99 16.90 1.80
N GLY A 335 -20.29 17.92 0.99
CA GLY A 335 -21.64 18.25 0.52
C GLY A 335 -22.50 19.04 1.51
N ASN A 336 -22.07 19.19 2.77
CA ASN A 336 -22.81 19.95 3.80
C ASN A 336 -22.28 21.39 3.92
N SER A 337 -20.95 21.58 3.97
CA SER A 337 -20.35 22.92 4.04
C SER A 337 -18.95 22.94 3.43
N SER A 338 -18.80 23.59 2.26
CA SER A 338 -17.50 23.74 1.59
C SER A 338 -16.53 24.61 2.38
N GLU A 339 -17.02 25.65 3.06
CA GLU A 339 -16.21 26.53 3.91
C GLU A 339 -15.61 25.76 5.09
N LYS A 340 -16.43 24.95 5.80
CA LYS A 340 -15.93 24.13 6.91
C LYS A 340 -14.98 23.04 6.45
N LEU A 341 -15.26 22.41 5.31
CA LEU A 341 -14.35 21.42 4.74
C LEU A 341 -12.98 22.05 4.44
N ALA A 342 -12.95 23.24 3.82
CA ALA A 342 -11.71 23.96 3.57
C ALA A 342 -10.96 24.32 4.86
N GLU A 343 -11.66 24.73 5.93
CA GLU A 343 -11.06 24.98 7.26
C GLU A 343 -10.40 23.71 7.81
N TYR A 344 -11.09 22.57 7.76
CA TYR A 344 -10.59 21.30 8.27
C TYR A 344 -9.43 20.77 7.43
N ASP A 345 -9.51 20.87 6.11
CA ASP A 345 -8.44 20.40 5.23
C ASP A 345 -7.19 21.27 5.34
N GLN A 346 -7.35 22.60 5.45
CA GLN A 346 -6.20 23.47 5.73
C GLN A 346 -5.57 23.14 7.09
N TYR A 347 -6.39 23.00 8.14
CA TYR A 347 -5.90 22.61 9.47
C TYR A 347 -5.17 21.26 9.44
N GLY A 348 -5.74 20.27 8.75
CA GLY A 348 -5.17 18.94 8.63
C GLY A 348 -3.81 18.95 7.94
N TRP A 349 -3.71 19.70 6.85
CA TRP A 349 -2.45 19.87 6.15
C TRP A 349 -1.40 20.60 6.99
N GLU A 350 -1.76 21.70 7.66
CA GLU A 350 -0.81 22.47 8.47
C GLU A 350 -0.36 21.75 9.74
N ARG A 351 -1.30 21.06 10.43
CA ARG A 351 -1.04 20.41 11.72
C ARG A 351 -0.36 19.05 11.59
N TYR A 352 -0.74 18.27 10.58
CA TYR A 352 -0.31 16.88 10.41
C TYR A 352 0.62 16.68 9.22
N GLY A 353 0.71 17.65 8.29
CA GLY A 353 1.47 17.47 7.07
C GLY A 353 0.93 16.33 6.20
N ASP A 354 -0.36 16.03 6.30
CA ASP A 354 -0.97 14.87 5.65
C ASP A 354 -1.52 15.25 4.27
N LYS A 355 -1.11 14.47 3.26
CA LYS A 355 -1.38 14.70 1.85
C LYS A 355 -2.87 14.63 1.47
N ARG A 356 -3.67 13.86 2.23
CA ARG A 356 -5.13 13.74 1.99
C ARG A 356 -5.80 15.10 2.11
N PHE A 357 -5.45 15.85 3.15
CA PHE A 357 -6.01 17.17 3.40
C PHE A 357 -5.44 18.22 2.44
N ALA A 358 -4.14 18.16 2.12
CA ALA A 358 -3.56 19.04 1.09
C ALA A 358 -4.28 18.87 -0.26
N GLY A 359 -4.47 17.62 -0.71
CA GLY A 359 -5.19 17.32 -1.95
C GLY A 359 -6.64 17.81 -1.93
N SER A 360 -7.38 17.50 -0.86
CA SER A 360 -8.78 17.93 -0.69
C SER A 360 -8.92 19.46 -0.68
N TYR A 361 -8.07 20.15 0.07
CA TYR A 361 -8.06 21.62 0.14
C TYR A 361 -7.81 22.26 -1.23
N LEU A 362 -6.79 21.80 -1.94
CA LEU A 362 -6.45 22.32 -3.27
C LEU A 362 -7.54 21.99 -4.30
N ALA A 363 -8.17 20.82 -4.21
CA ALA A 363 -9.31 20.46 -5.05
C ALA A 363 -10.50 21.41 -4.82
N GLY A 364 -10.77 21.76 -3.56
CA GLY A 364 -11.78 22.78 -3.21
C GLY A 364 -11.46 24.16 -3.79
N LEU A 365 -10.22 24.62 -3.65
CA LEU A 365 -9.77 25.89 -4.27
C LEU A 365 -9.87 25.86 -5.80
N LEU A 366 -9.59 24.72 -6.43
CA LEU A 366 -9.72 24.54 -7.87
C LEU A 366 -11.19 24.61 -8.32
N ALA A 367 -12.10 23.94 -7.62
CA ALA A 367 -13.53 24.00 -7.89
C ALA A 367 -14.07 25.43 -7.79
N ASP A 368 -13.59 26.20 -6.82
CA ASP A 368 -13.91 27.61 -6.62
C ASP A 368 -13.18 28.57 -7.57
N LYS A 369 -12.29 28.06 -8.43
CA LYS A 369 -11.42 28.86 -9.34
C LYS A 369 -10.51 29.86 -8.60
N LYS A 370 -10.11 29.52 -7.36
CA LYS A 370 -9.24 30.33 -6.48
C LYS A 370 -7.75 29.93 -6.55
N ILE A 371 -7.41 28.92 -7.34
CA ILE A 371 -6.03 28.42 -7.47
C ILE A 371 -5.59 28.39 -8.93
N ASN A 372 -4.30 28.60 -9.16
CA ASN A 372 -3.64 28.46 -10.45
C ASN A 372 -2.18 28.01 -10.26
N LEU A 373 -1.43 27.83 -11.34
CA LEU A 373 -0.03 27.39 -11.31
C LEU A 373 0.90 28.23 -10.40
N ASN A 374 0.59 29.51 -10.20
CA ASN A 374 1.42 30.41 -9.41
C ASN A 374 1.02 30.48 -7.94
N SER A 375 -0.11 29.88 -7.55
CA SER A 375 -0.63 29.89 -6.19
C SER A 375 0.39 29.31 -5.20
N PRO A 376 0.65 30.00 -4.08
CA PRO A 376 1.65 29.55 -3.10
C PRO A 376 1.29 28.20 -2.47
N GLU A 377 0.00 27.91 -2.30
CA GLU A 377 -0.51 26.65 -1.76
C GLU A 377 -0.16 25.49 -2.71
N LEU A 378 -0.41 25.63 -4.01
CA LEU A 378 -0.05 24.59 -4.98
C LEU A 378 1.46 24.33 -4.98
N LYS A 379 2.27 25.39 -5.00
CA LYS A 379 3.75 25.27 -4.97
C LYS A 379 4.23 24.58 -3.69
N LYS A 380 3.65 24.93 -2.55
CA LYS A 380 3.94 24.30 -1.25
C LYS A 380 3.62 22.80 -1.31
N ALA A 381 2.45 22.42 -1.80
CA ALA A 381 2.04 21.02 -1.86
C ALA A 381 2.88 20.19 -2.83
N VAL A 382 3.19 20.70 -4.04
CA VAL A 382 4.07 20.02 -5.00
C VAL A 382 5.47 19.81 -4.42
N THR A 383 5.97 20.77 -3.64
CA THR A 383 7.27 20.65 -2.97
C THR A 383 7.23 19.64 -1.83
N GLN A 384 6.16 19.63 -1.04
CA GLN A 384 6.00 18.76 0.13
C GLN A 384 5.69 17.32 -0.26
N PHE A 385 4.93 17.11 -1.33
CA PHE A 385 4.44 15.81 -1.78
C PHE A 385 4.75 15.62 -3.28
N PRO A 386 6.03 15.56 -3.67
CA PRO A 386 6.40 15.49 -5.08
C PRO A 386 5.82 14.24 -5.75
N GLU A 387 5.81 13.09 -5.08
CA GLU A 387 5.31 11.82 -5.64
C GLU A 387 3.87 11.50 -5.25
N ASP A 388 3.03 12.51 -4.99
CA ASP A 388 1.61 12.29 -4.77
C ASP A 388 0.79 12.50 -6.05
N ALA A 389 0.09 11.44 -6.48
CA ALA A 389 -0.72 11.41 -7.68
C ALA A 389 -1.82 12.49 -7.69
N VAL A 390 -2.48 12.73 -6.55
CA VAL A 390 -3.57 13.71 -6.46
C VAL A 390 -3.01 15.12 -6.60
N ILE A 391 -1.91 15.43 -5.92
CA ILE A 391 -1.26 16.74 -6.01
C ILE A 391 -0.76 17.02 -7.43
N ALA A 392 -0.12 16.04 -8.07
CA ALA A 392 0.36 16.18 -9.44
C ALA A 392 -0.80 16.34 -10.45
N SER A 393 -1.89 15.60 -10.28
CA SER A 393 -3.11 15.76 -11.09
C SER A 393 -3.70 17.17 -10.96
N LEU A 394 -3.75 17.72 -9.74
CA LEU A 394 -4.22 19.09 -9.51
C LEU A 394 -3.29 20.13 -10.14
N GLN A 395 -1.98 19.90 -10.12
CA GLN A 395 -1.02 20.76 -10.81
C GLN A 395 -1.27 20.79 -12.32
N LEU A 396 -1.47 19.63 -12.95
CA LEU A 396 -1.79 19.54 -14.38
C LEU A 396 -3.12 20.23 -14.72
N LYS A 397 -4.15 20.06 -13.88
CA LYS A 397 -5.43 20.77 -14.07
C LYS A 397 -5.28 22.29 -13.99
N CYS A 398 -4.43 22.78 -13.08
CA CYS A 398 -4.11 24.21 -13.00
C CYS A 398 -3.30 24.70 -14.20
N ALA A 399 -2.50 23.84 -14.82
CA ALA A 399 -1.70 24.16 -15.99
C ALA A 399 -2.56 24.31 -17.25
N GLY A 400 -3.55 23.43 -17.43
CA GLY A 400 -4.31 23.34 -18.67
C GLY A 400 -3.36 23.12 -19.86
N GLU A 401 -3.48 23.93 -20.90
CA GLU A 401 -2.61 23.87 -22.09
C GLU A 401 -1.13 24.23 -21.82
N LYS A 402 -0.84 24.84 -20.66
CA LYS A 402 0.51 25.29 -20.26
C LYS A 402 1.32 24.23 -19.51
N ASP A 403 0.83 23.00 -19.47
CA ASP A 403 1.56 21.87 -18.93
C ASP A 403 2.88 21.62 -19.68
N THR A 404 3.89 21.20 -18.94
CA THR A 404 5.22 20.89 -19.48
C THR A 404 5.48 19.39 -19.42
N ALA A 405 6.47 18.92 -20.18
CA ALA A 405 6.93 17.53 -20.07
C ALA A 405 7.32 17.17 -18.63
N ASP A 406 7.95 18.09 -17.89
CA ASP A 406 8.33 17.87 -16.49
C ASP A 406 7.12 17.73 -15.55
N MET A 407 6.06 18.51 -15.76
CA MET A 407 4.83 18.38 -14.98
C MET A 407 4.15 17.04 -15.23
N ILE A 408 4.09 16.61 -16.50
CA ILE A 408 3.51 15.31 -16.87
C ILE A 408 4.39 14.17 -16.30
N ALA A 409 5.71 14.28 -16.41
CA ALA A 409 6.65 13.34 -15.81
C ALA A 409 6.48 13.25 -14.29
N GLN A 410 6.23 14.37 -13.61
CA GLN A 410 5.97 14.37 -12.17
C GLN A 410 4.67 13.63 -11.83
N ALA A 411 3.61 13.82 -12.62
CA ALA A 411 2.38 13.05 -12.47
C ALA A 411 2.59 11.55 -12.71
N ILE A 412 3.39 11.17 -13.71
CA ILE A 412 3.74 9.76 -13.95
C ILE A 412 4.43 9.15 -12.72
N LYS A 413 5.41 9.85 -12.12
CA LYS A 413 6.08 9.39 -10.89
C LYS A 413 5.08 9.20 -9.74
N GLY A 414 4.13 10.12 -9.59
CA GLY A 414 3.09 10.04 -8.57
C GLY A 414 2.16 8.84 -8.76
N GLU A 415 1.74 8.57 -9.99
CA GLU A 415 0.91 7.41 -10.31
C GLU A 415 1.66 6.09 -10.13
N TYR A 416 2.93 5.97 -10.56
CA TYR A 416 3.72 4.76 -10.25
C TYR A 416 3.81 4.50 -8.75
N ARG A 417 3.87 5.55 -7.93
CA ARG A 417 4.08 5.41 -6.48
C ARG A 417 2.84 4.94 -5.73
N HIS A 418 1.63 5.29 -6.18
CA HIS A 418 0.42 5.11 -5.39
C HIS A 418 -0.80 4.61 -6.15
N LEU A 419 -0.72 4.46 -7.48
CA LEU A 419 -1.80 4.16 -8.43
C LEU A 419 -3.18 4.67 -7.94
N SER A 420 -3.62 5.84 -8.42
CA SER A 420 -4.86 6.50 -7.96
C SER A 420 -6.17 5.73 -8.24
N GLY A 421 -6.04 4.56 -8.86
CA GLY A 421 -7.01 3.61 -9.36
C GLY A 421 -6.17 2.56 -10.10
N ASP A 422 -6.61 2.06 -11.26
CA ASP A 422 -5.73 1.24 -12.10
C ASP A 422 -4.63 2.07 -12.83
N SER A 423 -3.71 1.38 -13.52
CA SER A 423 -2.67 2.04 -14.34
C SER A 423 -3.17 2.71 -15.62
N TYR A 424 -4.49 2.85 -15.87
CA TYR A 424 -4.95 3.59 -17.06
C TYR A 424 -4.63 5.08 -16.99
N THR A 425 -4.53 5.66 -15.79
CA THR A 425 -4.04 7.04 -15.64
C THR A 425 -2.61 7.17 -16.17
N LEU A 426 -1.73 6.18 -15.89
CA LEU A 426 -0.38 6.14 -16.47
C LEU A 426 -0.43 6.10 -18.00
N LYS A 427 -1.31 5.27 -18.59
CA LYS A 427 -1.48 5.20 -20.04
C LYS A 427 -1.79 6.57 -20.66
N SER A 428 -2.74 7.30 -20.07
CA SER A 428 -3.09 8.65 -20.51
C SER A 428 -1.95 9.64 -20.34
N LEU A 429 -1.23 9.58 -19.21
CA LEU A 429 -0.10 10.48 -18.96
C LEU A 429 1.06 10.24 -19.92
N PHE A 430 1.41 8.99 -20.24
CA PHE A 430 2.43 8.69 -21.24
C PHE A 430 2.03 9.14 -22.65
N ALA A 431 0.75 9.04 -23.02
CA ALA A 431 0.25 9.59 -24.28
C ALA A 431 0.39 11.12 -24.33
N ASN A 432 0.08 11.81 -23.23
CA ASN A 432 0.26 13.26 -23.12
C ASN A 432 1.75 13.65 -23.15
N LEU A 433 2.63 12.86 -22.53
CA LEU A 433 4.07 13.07 -22.56
C LEU A 433 4.61 12.93 -23.99
N ASP A 434 4.21 11.90 -24.73
CA ASP A 434 4.56 11.72 -26.15
C ASP A 434 4.12 12.93 -26.99
N ALA A 435 2.88 13.38 -26.80
CA ALA A 435 2.36 14.56 -27.51
C ALA A 435 3.16 15.84 -27.20
N ARG A 436 3.63 16.02 -25.96
CA ARG A 436 4.40 17.21 -25.55
C ARG A 436 5.86 17.19 -26.03
N LEU A 437 6.38 16.01 -26.37
CA LEU A 437 7.75 15.84 -26.88
C LEU A 437 7.86 15.96 -28.41
N LYS A 438 6.73 16.02 -29.11
CA LYS A 438 6.65 16.30 -30.56
C LYS A 438 6.58 17.80 -30.77
#